data_AF-A0A3S0NNV0-F1
#
_entry.id   AF-A0A3S0NNV0-F1
#
_cell.length_a   1.000
_cell.length_b   1.000
_cell.length_c   1.000
_cell.angle_alpha   90.00
_cell.angle_beta   90.00
_cell.angle_gamma   90.00
#
_symmetry.space_group_name_H-M   'P 1'
#
loop_
_entity.id
_entity.type
_entity.pdbx_description
1 polymer ?
#
loop_
_entity_poly.entity_id
_entity_poly.type
_entity_poly.pdbx_seq_one_letter_code
_entity_poly.pdbx_strand_id
1 'polypeptide(L)'
;MKVAVKNGSAKKRQLAYLIDRVELLNNRKQIYGTQLSFKNNGKAYVENLVDSIDLNLRRKKMELDPIEDYLKIVDSSNNIINNK
;
A
#
# COMPACT_ATOMS: atom_id res chain seq x y z
N MET A 1 -10.76 15.99 10.03
CA MET A 1 -10.23 15.77 8.66
C MET A 1 -10.42 17.03 7.83
N LYS A 2 -9.68 18.09 8.14
CA LYS A 2 -9.77 19.36 7.42
C LYS A 2 -8.73 19.39 6.31
N VAL A 3 -9.13 20.05 5.22
CA VAL A 3 -8.34 20.51 4.07
C VAL A 3 -8.25 19.53 2.89
N ALA A 4 -9.25 19.67 2.03
CA ALA A 4 -9.11 19.70 0.58
C ALA A 4 -8.23 18.60 -0.04
N VAL A 5 -8.87 17.46 -0.26
CA VAL A 5 -8.62 16.60 -1.41
C VAL A 5 -8.47 17.50 -2.65
N LYS A 6 -7.23 17.72 -3.09
CA LYS A 6 -6.92 18.09 -4.47
C LYS A 6 -7.63 17.06 -5.35
N ASN A 7 -8.73 17.47 -5.96
CA ASN A 7 -9.92 16.66 -6.28
C ASN A 7 -9.78 15.53 -7.33
N GLY A 8 -8.55 15.15 -7.70
CA GLY A 8 -8.25 14.04 -8.62
C GLY A 8 -7.23 13.02 -8.07
N SER A 9 -6.16 13.49 -7.42
CA SER A 9 -5.05 12.64 -6.96
C SER A 9 -5.40 11.73 -5.79
N ALA A 10 -6.11 12.28 -4.80
CA ALA A 10 -6.54 11.48 -3.65
C ALA A 10 -7.50 10.36 -4.08
N LYS A 11 -8.29 10.57 -5.14
CA LYS A 11 -9.22 9.58 -5.67
C LYS A 11 -8.50 8.36 -6.25
N LYS A 12 -7.40 8.54 -6.99
CA LYS A 12 -6.66 7.40 -7.55
C LYS A 12 -6.00 6.57 -6.46
N ARG A 13 -5.31 7.20 -5.52
CA ARG A 13 -4.70 6.47 -4.39
C ARG A 13 -5.77 5.71 -3.61
N GLN A 14 -6.87 6.36 -3.23
CA GLN A 14 -7.98 5.73 -2.53
C GLN A 14 -8.62 4.59 -3.31
N LEU A 15 -8.75 4.73 -4.64
CA LEU A 15 -9.25 3.68 -5.51
C LEU A 15 -8.32 2.46 -5.51
N ALA A 16 -7.00 2.64 -5.57
CA ALA A 16 -6.04 1.53 -5.49
C ALA A 16 -6.14 0.79 -4.15
N TYR A 17 -6.28 1.52 -3.03
CA TYR A 17 -6.52 0.92 -1.71
C TYR A 17 -7.83 0.10 -1.68
N LEU A 18 -8.91 0.63 -2.25
CA LEU A 18 -10.20 -0.05 -2.28
C LEU A 18 -10.15 -1.30 -3.17
N ILE A 19 -9.51 -1.21 -4.34
CA ILE A 19 -9.34 -2.34 -5.26
C ILE A 19 -8.62 -3.49 -4.56
N ASP A 20 -7.44 -3.26 -4.00
CA ASP A 20 -6.69 -4.34 -3.35
C ASP A 20 -7.46 -4.95 -2.16
N ARG A 21 -8.21 -4.13 -1.41
CA ARG A 21 -9.09 -4.63 -0.34
C ARG A 21 -10.17 -5.55 -0.88
N VAL A 22 -10.85 -5.16 -1.96
CA VAL A 22 -11.89 -5.98 -2.60
C VAL A 22 -11.30 -7.26 -3.19
N GLU A 23 -10.11 -7.20 -3.78
CA GLU A 23 -9.42 -8.39 -4.31
C GLU A 23 -9.11 -9.39 -3.19
N LEU A 24 -8.54 -8.93 -2.07
CA LEU A 24 -8.25 -9.80 -0.93
C LEU A 24 -9.52 -10.39 -0.31
N LEU A 25 -10.60 -9.61 -0.17
CA LEU A 25 -11.88 -10.11 0.34
C LEU A 25 -12.47 -11.22 -0.55
N ASN A 26 -12.14 -11.21 -1.84
CA ASN A 26 -12.54 -12.25 -2.78
C ASN A 26 -11.49 -13.36 -2.95
N ASN A 27 -10.50 -13.47 -2.04
CA ASN A 27 -9.39 -14.42 -2.11
C ASN A 27 -8.55 -14.31 -3.41
N ARG A 28 -8.49 -13.11 -4.01
CA ARG A 28 -7.68 -12.81 -5.19
C ARG A 28 -6.43 -12.03 -4.83
N LYS A 29 -5.53 -11.89 -5.81
CA LYS A 29 -4.24 -11.22 -5.64
C LYS A 29 -4.39 -9.69 -5.68
N GLN A 30 -3.63 -8.99 -4.83
CA GLN A 30 -3.47 -7.55 -4.87
C GLN A 30 -2.80 -7.09 -6.16
N ILE A 31 -3.25 -5.99 -6.72
CA ILE A 31 -2.74 -5.41 -7.97
C ILE A 31 -1.66 -4.37 -7.67
N TYR A 32 -1.89 -3.56 -6.62
CA TYR A 32 -1.02 -2.43 -6.26
C TYR A 32 -0.22 -2.67 -4.97
N GLY A 33 -0.54 -3.70 -4.19
CA GLY A 33 0.19 -4.06 -2.98
C GLY A 33 0.02 -3.04 -1.86
N THR A 34 -1.21 -2.54 -1.69
CA THR A 34 -1.53 -1.49 -0.72
C THR A 34 -1.96 -2.03 0.64
N GLN A 35 -2.38 -3.29 0.73
CA GLN A 35 -2.70 -3.96 1.99
C GLN A 35 -1.45 -4.69 2.49
N LEU A 36 -0.97 -4.28 3.66
CA LEU A 36 0.23 -4.83 4.29
C LEU A 36 -0.15 -5.86 5.36
N SER A 37 0.63 -6.92 5.42
CA SER A 37 0.68 -7.86 6.53
C SER A 37 1.95 -7.60 7.34
N PHE A 38 1.96 -8.03 8.59
CA PHE A 38 3.10 -7.87 9.49
C PHE A 38 3.62 -9.23 9.93
N LYS A 39 4.94 -9.40 9.88
CA LYS A 39 5.59 -10.58 10.43
C LYS A 39 5.64 -10.48 11.95
N ASN A 40 5.94 -11.59 12.62
CA ASN A 40 6.06 -11.65 14.08
C ASN A 40 7.12 -10.67 14.63
N ASN A 41 8.11 -10.28 13.82
CA ASN A 41 9.13 -9.29 14.18
C ASN A 41 8.71 -7.83 13.90
N GLY A 42 7.44 -7.58 13.58
CA GLY A 42 6.91 -6.25 13.30
C GLY A 42 7.20 -5.69 11.90
N LYS A 43 7.93 -6.44 11.06
CA LYS A 43 8.27 -6.00 9.69
C LYS A 43 7.07 -6.11 8.76
N ALA A 44 6.78 -5.03 8.04
CA ALA A 44 5.72 -4.99 7.05
C ALA A 44 6.11 -5.73 5.77
N TYR A 45 5.14 -6.39 5.15
CA TYR A 45 5.30 -7.03 3.84
C TYR A 45 3.97 -7.07 3.09
N VAL A 46 4.05 -7.24 1.77
CA VAL A 46 2.87 -7.39 0.90
C VAL A 46 2.63 -8.86 0.64
N GLU A 47 1.42 -9.34 0.95
CA GLU A 47 0.98 -10.70 0.63
C GLU A 47 0.13 -10.75 -0.63
N ASN A 48 0.09 -11.93 -1.27
CA ASN A 48 -0.78 -12.22 -2.41
C ASN A 48 -0.71 -11.16 -3.51
N LEU A 49 0.48 -10.72 -3.90
CA LEU A 49 0.66 -9.74 -4.96
C LEU A 49 0.60 -10.41 -6.35
N VAL A 50 0.02 -9.72 -7.33
CA VAL A 50 0.22 -10.01 -8.76
C VAL A 50 1.72 -9.87 -9.10
N ASP A 51 2.17 -10.46 -10.20
CA ASP A 51 3.55 -10.37 -10.67
C ASP A 51 4.15 -8.95 -10.51
N SER A 52 5.34 -8.90 -9.92
CA SER A 52 6.02 -7.69 -9.48
C SER A 52 6.68 -6.91 -10.62
N ILE A 53 6.87 -7.52 -11.80
CA ILE A 53 7.60 -6.95 -12.95
C ILE A 53 7.20 -5.49 -13.24
N ASP A 54 5.90 -5.17 -13.21
CA ASP A 54 5.38 -3.82 -13.48
C ASP A 54 4.71 -3.13 -12.28
N LEU A 55 4.96 -3.61 -11.06
CA LEU A 55 4.26 -3.12 -9.87
C LEU A 55 4.42 -1.60 -9.71
N ASN A 56 5.65 -1.09 -9.76
CA ASN A 56 5.91 0.33 -9.58
C ASN A 56 5.35 1.18 -10.72
N LEU A 57 5.24 0.64 -11.94
CA LEU A 57 4.54 1.30 -13.05
C LEU A 57 3.03 1.40 -12.78
N ARG A 58 2.40 0.32 -12.28
CA ARG A 58 0.98 0.33 -11.88
C ARG A 58 0.73 1.31 -10.73
N ARG A 59 1.59 1.30 -9.71
CA ARG A 59 1.54 2.21 -8.56
C ARG A 59 1.68 3.67 -8.98
N LYS A 60 2.64 3.98 -9.86
CA LYS A 60 2.84 5.33 -10.41
C LYS A 60 1.60 5.85 -11.16
N LYS A 61 0.91 5.01 -11.94
CA LYS A 61 -0.36 5.38 -12.62
C LYS A 61 -1.46 5.77 -11.62
N MET A 62 -1.46 5.17 -10.44
CA MET A 62 -2.38 5.46 -9.34
C MET A 62 -1.86 6.52 -8.36
N GLU A 63 -0.75 7.18 -8.69
CA GLU A 63 -0.10 8.20 -7.86
C GLU A 63 0.31 7.66 -6.47
N LEU A 64 0.67 6.38 -6.43
CA LEU A 64 1.29 5.72 -5.28
C LEU A 64 2.81 5.76 -5.43
N ASP A 65 3.50 5.94 -4.29
CA ASP A 65 4.95 5.83 -4.21
C ASP A 65 5.41 4.39 -4.56
N PRO A 66 6.66 4.20 -5.00
CA PRO A 66 7.25 2.87 -5.17
C PRO A 66 7.04 1.99 -3.94
N ILE A 67 6.86 0.68 -4.13
CA ILE A 67 6.53 -0.21 -3.02
C ILE A 67 7.65 -0.23 -1.96
N GLU A 68 8.90 -0.09 -2.40
CA GLU A 68 10.07 -0.10 -1.54
C GLU A 68 10.08 1.09 -0.58
N ASP A 69 9.72 2.27 -1.08
CA ASP A 69 9.67 3.49 -0.27
C ASP A 69 8.45 3.47 0.67
N TYR A 70 7.34 2.92 0.21
CA TYR A 70 6.17 2.70 1.06
C TYR A 70 6.48 1.77 2.24
N LEU A 71 7.14 0.64 2.00
CA LEU A 71 7.55 -0.30 3.06
C LEU A 71 8.55 0.33 4.02
N LYS A 72 9.53 1.12 3.54
CA LYS A 72 10.47 1.84 4.41
C LYS A 72 9.75 2.81 5.35
N ILE A 73 8.76 3.55 4.86
CA ILE A 73 7.99 4.51 5.67
C ILE A 73 7.22 3.77 6.77
N VAL A 74 6.60 2.65 6.43
CA VAL A 74 5.83 1.84 7.39
C VAL A 74 6.74 1.19 8.43
N ASP A 75 7.84 0.56 8.01
CA ASP A 75 8.81 -0.05 8.94
C ASP A 75 9.42 1.01 9.87
N SER A 76 9.77 2.18 9.34
CA SER A 76 10.31 3.29 10.16
C SER A 76 9.30 3.80 11.18
N SER A 77 8.02 3.87 10.81
CA SER A 77 6.93 4.28 11.71
C SER A 77 6.68 3.23 12.80
N ASN A 78 6.71 1.95 12.46
CA ASN A 78 6.55 0.85 13.42
C ASN A 78 7.67 0.81 14.46
N ASN A 79 8.92 1.06 14.06
CA ASN A 79 10.05 1.12 14.98
C ASN A 79 9.93 2.27 16.00
N ILE A 80 9.25 3.36 15.64
CA ILE A 80 9.00 4.48 16.56
C ILE A 80 7.89 4.11 17.56
N ILE A 81 6.87 3.38 17.13
CA ILE A 81 5.73 3.00 18.00
C ILE A 81 6.15 1.93 19.02
N ASN A 82 7.00 0.97 18.62
CA ASN A 82 7.44 -0.12 19.50
C ASN A 82 8.53 0.27 20.52
N ASN A 83 9.10 1.47 20.40
CA ASN A 83 10.13 2.01 21.31
C ASN A 83 9.57 3.00 22.35
N LYS A 84 8.27 2.95 22.63
CA LYS A 84 7.58 3.83 23.57
C LYS A 84 6.74 3.02 24.55
#